data_AF-A0A821EZU9-F1
#
_entry.id   AF-A0A821EZU9-F1
#
_cell.length_a   1.000
_cell.length_b   1.000
_cell.length_c   1.000
_cell.angle_alpha   90.00
_cell.angle_beta   90.00
_cell.angle_gamma   90.00
#
_symmetry.space_group_name_H-M   'P 1'
#
loop_
_entity.id
_entity.type
_entity.pdbx_description
1 polymer ?
#
loop_
_entity_poly.entity_id
_entity_poly.type
_entity_poly.pdbx_seq_one_letter_code
_entity_poly.pdbx_strand_id
1 'polypeptide(L)'
;DALNLQRLFIEKKREFISNDNVQNLVCELLICLFIQTFNNEDQDGQYVSDSFSELPEQAENEPFDIVYTFDLIRQNLDQRRYRRLDVFKNDLFKVFERARKLRPTHSKVYQDSIKLQKYYIRLRDEICQHGSLLRSPALLFNEDRLQQELVRERSEKDLMSNTNSQNSISPAKSSDSDEHKVS
;
A
#
# COMPACT_ATOMS: atom_id res chain seq x y z
N ASP A 1 -5.01 23.09 49.79
CA ASP A 1 -5.93 24.15 49.33
C ASP A 1 -6.78 23.60 48.19
N ALA A 2 -8.10 23.54 48.38
CA ALA A 2 -9.03 22.92 47.42
C ALA A 2 -9.13 23.70 46.10
N LEU A 3 -8.90 25.01 46.14
CA LEU A 3 -8.91 25.87 44.95
C LEU A 3 -7.75 25.56 44.00
N ASN A 4 -6.57 25.26 44.55
CA ASN A 4 -5.41 24.86 43.75
C ASN A 4 -5.65 23.50 43.08
N LEU A 5 -6.27 22.54 43.77
CA LEU A 5 -6.58 21.23 43.21
C LEU A 5 -7.65 21.33 42.11
N GLN A 6 -8.66 22.18 42.28
CA GLN A 6 -9.67 22.43 41.25
C GLN A 6 -9.08 23.10 40.01
N ARG A 7 -8.18 24.08 40.18
CA ARG A 7 -7.44 24.69 39.06
C ARG A 7 -6.59 23.66 38.34
N LEU A 8 -5.81 22.86 39.07
CA LEU A 8 -4.95 21.82 38.51
C LEU A 8 -5.76 20.76 37.74
N PHE A 9 -6.94 20.39 38.25
CA PHE A 9 -7.85 19.45 37.58
C PHE A 9 -8.44 20.04 36.30
N ILE A 10 -8.84 21.32 36.31
CA ILE A 10 -9.32 22.02 35.11
C ILE A 10 -8.21 22.16 34.06
N GLU A 11 -6.99 22.44 34.51
CA GLU A 11 -5.80 22.55 33.65
C GLU A 11 -5.45 21.19 33.03
N LYS A 12 -5.40 20.13 33.84
CA LYS A 12 -5.21 18.74 33.37
C LYS A 12 -6.34 18.26 32.47
N LYS A 13 -7.59 18.63 32.76
CA LYS A 13 -8.76 18.33 31.91
C LYS A 13 -8.71 19.10 30.58
N ARG A 14 -8.23 20.34 30.57
CA ARG A 14 -7.95 21.10 29.33
C ARG A 14 -6.82 20.48 28.52
N GLU A 15 -5.73 20.06 29.15
CA GLU A 15 -4.63 19.34 28.49
C GLU A 15 -5.12 17.99 27.91
N PHE A 16 -6.02 17.31 28.60
CA PHE A 16 -6.61 16.05 28.14
C PHE A 16 -7.56 16.25 26.94
N ILE A 17 -8.44 17.26 27.01
CA ILE A 17 -9.34 17.66 25.91
C ILE A 17 -8.54 18.20 24.71
N SER A 18 -7.42 18.88 24.97
CA SER A 18 -6.50 19.37 23.93
C SER A 18 -5.85 18.23 23.14
N ASN A 19 -5.45 17.13 23.80
CA ASN A 19 -4.80 16.00 23.16
C ASN A 19 -5.79 15.10 22.40
N ASP A 20 -7.00 14.90 22.93
CA ASP A 20 -8.07 14.21 22.20
C ASP A 20 -8.45 14.96 20.92
N ASN A 21 -8.44 16.29 20.94
CA ASN A 21 -8.72 17.09 19.75
C ASN A 21 -7.66 16.88 18.66
N VAL A 22 -6.36 16.88 18.99
CA VAL A 22 -5.31 16.67 17.98
C VAL A 22 -5.35 15.24 17.42
N GLN A 23 -5.54 14.23 18.27
CA GLN A 23 -5.66 12.84 17.82
C GLN A 23 -6.88 12.64 16.91
N ASN A 24 -8.02 13.26 17.25
CA ASN A 24 -9.21 13.22 16.42
C ASN A 24 -8.97 13.92 15.08
N LEU A 25 -8.35 15.10 15.06
CA LEU A 25 -7.99 15.82 13.83
C LEU A 25 -7.07 14.98 12.94
N VAL A 26 -6.08 14.29 13.51
CA VAL A 26 -5.23 13.36 12.76
C VAL A 26 -6.08 12.23 12.19
N CYS A 27 -6.92 11.57 12.98
CA CYS A 27 -7.79 10.51 12.48
C CYS A 27 -8.71 10.98 11.33
N GLU A 28 -9.35 12.14 11.46
CA GLU A 28 -10.18 12.72 10.39
C GLU A 28 -9.37 12.99 9.12
N LEU A 29 -8.14 13.49 9.26
CA LEU A 29 -7.23 13.68 8.13
C LEU A 29 -6.87 12.35 7.45
N LEU A 30 -6.62 11.29 8.22
CA LEU A 30 -6.34 9.95 7.66
C LEU A 30 -7.55 9.36 6.94
N ILE A 31 -8.75 9.53 7.50
CA ILE A 31 -10.02 9.13 6.88
C ILE A 31 -10.22 9.89 5.57
N CYS A 32 -10.03 11.21 5.57
CA CYS A 32 -10.13 12.03 4.37
C CYS A 32 -9.16 11.58 3.27
N LEU A 33 -7.89 11.37 3.61
CA LEU A 33 -6.88 10.85 2.68
C LEU A 33 -7.30 9.52 2.08
N PHE A 34 -7.81 8.60 2.91
CA PHE A 34 -8.26 7.30 2.44
C PHE A 34 -9.45 7.41 1.50
N ILE A 35 -10.52 8.14 1.90
CA ILE A 35 -11.74 8.26 1.11
C ILE A 35 -11.45 8.89 -0.25
N GLN A 36 -10.69 9.98 -0.29
CA GLN A 36 -10.36 10.64 -1.55
C GLN A 36 -9.46 9.78 -2.44
N THR A 37 -8.53 9.03 -1.86
CA THR A 37 -7.70 8.08 -2.62
C THR A 37 -8.54 6.92 -3.16
N PHE A 38 -9.42 6.34 -2.33
CA PHE A 38 -10.24 5.20 -2.71
C PHE A 38 -11.26 5.59 -3.78
N ASN A 39 -11.91 6.76 -3.65
CA ASN A 39 -12.87 7.27 -4.62
C ASN A 39 -12.21 8.02 -5.79
N ASN A 40 -10.91 7.84 -6.04
CA ASN A 40 -10.26 8.47 -7.18
C ASN A 40 -10.83 7.89 -8.48
N GLU A 41 -11.38 8.77 -9.32
CA GLU A 41 -11.92 8.41 -10.63
C GLU A 41 -10.86 8.51 -11.73
N ASP A 42 -11.01 7.69 -12.77
CA ASP A 42 -10.29 7.84 -14.02
C ASP A 42 -10.99 8.77 -15.02
N GLN A 43 -10.49 8.82 -16.25
CA GLN A 43 -11.03 9.70 -17.29
C GLN A 43 -12.44 9.30 -17.73
N ASP A 44 -12.83 8.04 -17.46
CA ASP A 44 -14.13 7.48 -17.81
C ASP A 44 -15.12 7.57 -16.63
N GLY A 45 -14.70 8.17 -15.51
CA GLY A 45 -15.52 8.30 -14.29
C GLY A 45 -15.61 7.02 -13.47
N GLN A 46 -14.76 6.02 -13.74
CA GLN A 46 -14.72 4.77 -12.96
C GLN A 46 -13.74 4.88 -11.80
N TYR A 47 -14.05 4.27 -10.66
CA TYR A 47 -13.12 4.24 -9.54
C TYR A 47 -11.91 3.38 -9.87
N VAL A 48 -10.73 3.98 -9.76
CA VAL A 48 -9.45 3.29 -10.02
C VAL A 48 -9.26 2.13 -9.04
N SER A 49 -9.81 2.23 -7.83
CA SER A 49 -9.79 1.17 -6.82
C SER A 49 -10.54 -0.10 -7.23
N ASP A 50 -11.51 -0.03 -8.15
CA ASP A 50 -12.37 -1.18 -8.48
C ASP A 50 -11.58 -2.34 -9.10
N SER A 51 -10.47 -2.04 -9.78
CA SER A 51 -9.56 -3.05 -10.33
C SER A 51 -8.95 -3.97 -9.25
N PHE A 52 -8.91 -3.55 -7.99
CA PHE A 52 -8.36 -4.36 -6.89
C PHE A 52 -9.28 -5.51 -6.48
N SER A 53 -10.55 -5.50 -6.88
CA SER A 53 -11.49 -6.62 -6.67
C SER A 53 -11.03 -7.91 -7.35
N GLU A 54 -10.14 -7.81 -8.35
CA GLU A 54 -9.55 -8.97 -9.01
C GLU A 54 -8.50 -9.68 -8.13
N LEU A 55 -7.98 -9.06 -7.08
CA LEU A 55 -6.93 -9.67 -6.25
C LEU A 55 -7.50 -10.81 -5.39
N PRO A 56 -6.79 -11.94 -5.26
CA PRO A 56 -7.22 -13.00 -4.36
C PRO A 56 -7.17 -12.51 -2.90
N GLU A 57 -8.03 -13.07 -2.04
CA GLU A 57 -8.01 -12.80 -0.59
C GLU A 57 -6.66 -13.19 0.03
N GLN A 58 -6.10 -14.32 -0.38
CA GLN A 58 -4.76 -14.78 -0.01
C GLN A 58 -4.13 -15.50 -1.20
N ALA A 59 -2.89 -15.15 -1.54
CA ALA A 59 -2.16 -15.86 -2.61
C ALA A 59 -1.39 -17.06 -2.06
N GLU A 60 -1.24 -18.12 -2.86
CA GLU A 60 -0.56 -19.36 -2.45
C GLU A 60 0.89 -19.16 -1.99
N ASN A 61 1.57 -18.16 -2.56
CA ASN A 61 2.96 -17.81 -2.25
C ASN A 61 3.08 -16.59 -1.30
N GLU A 62 1.98 -16.10 -0.75
CA GLU A 62 2.03 -15.05 0.28
C GLU A 62 2.29 -15.68 1.66
N PRO A 63 3.18 -15.10 2.48
CA PRO A 63 3.37 -15.56 3.85
C PRO A 63 2.05 -15.46 4.62
N PHE A 64 1.86 -16.31 5.63
CA PHE A 64 0.70 -16.28 6.55
C PHE A 64 0.62 -15.02 7.43
N ASP A 65 1.37 -13.98 7.09
CA ASP A 65 1.29 -12.67 7.71
C ASP A 65 -0.01 -11.96 7.31
N ILE A 66 -0.25 -10.81 7.96
CA ILE A 66 -1.43 -9.99 7.70
C ILE A 66 -1.46 -9.54 6.23
N VAL A 67 -2.50 -9.96 5.50
CA VAL A 67 -2.79 -9.47 4.15
C VAL A 67 -3.46 -8.10 4.24
N TYR A 68 -2.84 -7.09 3.63
CA TYR A 68 -3.39 -5.74 3.59
C TYR A 68 -4.32 -5.56 2.38
N THR A 69 -5.58 -5.22 2.66
CA THR A 69 -6.63 -4.89 1.69
C THR A 69 -7.24 -3.53 2.02
N PHE A 70 -7.91 -2.88 1.06
CA PHE A 70 -8.62 -1.63 1.34
C PHE A 70 -9.67 -1.77 2.45
N ASP A 71 -10.34 -2.93 2.53
CA ASP A 71 -11.32 -3.19 3.58
C ASP A 71 -10.66 -3.25 4.97
N LEU A 72 -9.49 -3.88 5.08
CA LEU A 72 -8.73 -3.88 6.33
C LEU A 72 -8.29 -2.45 6.72
N ILE A 73 -7.84 -1.65 5.75
CA ILE A 73 -7.47 -0.25 6.00
C ILE A 73 -8.69 0.54 6.48
N ARG A 74 -9.85 0.38 5.83
CA ARG A 74 -11.12 1.02 6.19
C ARG A 74 -11.55 0.63 7.60
N GLN A 75 -11.58 -0.66 7.91
CA GLN A 75 -11.91 -1.17 9.24
C GLN A 75 -10.99 -0.58 10.32
N ASN A 76 -9.69 -0.44 10.04
CA ASN A 76 -8.74 0.16 10.97
C ASN A 76 -8.97 1.66 11.19
N LEU A 77 -9.41 2.39 10.15
CA LEU A 77 -9.78 3.79 10.26
C LEU A 77 -11.07 3.95 11.08
N ASP A 78 -12.09 3.14 10.79
CA ASP A 78 -13.40 3.16 11.49
C ASP A 78 -13.23 2.89 12.99
N GLN A 79 -12.33 1.96 13.34
CA GLN A 79 -11.98 1.63 14.72
C GLN A 79 -10.95 2.59 15.34
N ARG A 80 -10.57 3.68 14.65
CA ARG A 80 -9.58 4.68 15.12
C ARG A 80 -8.22 4.06 15.52
N ARG A 81 -7.81 2.97 14.84
CA ARG A 81 -6.55 2.27 15.12
C ARG A 81 -5.33 3.02 14.59
N TYR A 82 -5.50 3.80 13.52
CA TYR A 82 -4.44 4.67 13.02
C TYR A 82 -4.42 6.01 13.75
N ARG A 83 -3.32 6.27 14.45
CA ARG A 83 -3.06 7.54 15.15
C ARG A 83 -1.90 8.35 14.56
N ARG A 84 -1.26 7.80 13.52
CA ARG A 84 -0.09 8.37 12.89
C ARG A 84 -0.16 8.17 11.38
N LEU A 85 0.19 9.24 10.65
CA LEU A 85 0.19 9.25 9.19
C LEU A 85 1.17 8.24 8.59
N ASP A 86 2.36 8.07 9.17
CA ASP A 86 3.36 7.14 8.65
C ASP A 86 2.96 5.68 8.78
N VAL A 87 2.31 5.29 9.88
CA VAL A 87 1.75 3.95 10.07
C VAL A 87 0.64 3.67 9.05
N PHE A 88 -0.34 4.58 8.94
CA PHE A 88 -1.41 4.46 7.94
C PHE A 88 -0.85 4.37 6.52
N LYS A 89 0.08 5.26 6.16
CA LYS A 89 0.75 5.27 4.86
C LYS A 89 1.46 3.95 4.57
N ASN A 90 2.18 3.39 5.55
CA ASN A 90 2.89 2.12 5.39
C ASN A 90 1.92 0.99 5.05
N ASP A 91 0.81 0.90 5.78
CA ASP A 91 -0.16 -0.17 5.60
C ASP A 91 -0.96 0.00 4.29
N LEU A 92 -1.33 1.23 3.93
CA LEU A 92 -1.95 1.52 2.63
C LEU A 92 -1.00 1.16 1.48
N PHE A 93 0.29 1.46 1.60
CA PHE A 93 1.28 1.15 0.55
C PHE A 93 1.48 -0.34 0.36
N LYS A 94 1.36 -1.15 1.42
CA LYS A 94 1.36 -2.62 1.28
C LYS A 94 0.21 -3.12 0.40
N VAL A 95 -0.95 -2.45 0.39
CA VAL A 95 -2.06 -2.79 -0.54
C VAL A 95 -1.62 -2.62 -2.00
N PHE A 96 -0.98 -1.48 -2.31
CA PHE A 96 -0.50 -1.18 -3.66
C PHE A 96 0.67 -2.09 -4.07
N GLU A 97 1.65 -2.29 -3.19
CA GLU A 97 2.78 -3.18 -3.42
C GLU A 97 2.34 -4.62 -3.62
N ARG A 98 1.35 -5.08 -2.85
CA ARG A 98 0.73 -6.40 -3.02
C ARG A 98 0.14 -6.56 -4.41
N ALA A 99 -0.68 -5.61 -4.83
CA ALA A 99 -1.28 -5.59 -6.17
C ALA A 99 -0.20 -5.71 -7.26
N ARG A 100 0.89 -4.94 -7.12
CA ARG A 100 2.00 -5.00 -8.05
C ARG A 100 2.76 -6.31 -8.01
N LYS A 101 2.99 -6.91 -6.85
CA LYS A 101 3.64 -8.23 -6.74
C LYS A 101 2.83 -9.31 -7.43
N LEU A 102 1.53 -9.37 -7.19
CA LEU A 102 0.65 -10.44 -7.68
C LEU A 102 0.32 -10.35 -9.17
N ARG A 103 0.35 -9.14 -9.76
CA ARG A 103 -0.12 -8.93 -11.13
C ARG A 103 1.01 -8.53 -12.10
N PRO A 104 0.94 -8.94 -13.39
CA PRO A 104 1.93 -8.55 -14.39
C PRO A 104 1.99 -7.03 -14.61
N THR A 105 3.13 -6.52 -15.05
CA THR A 105 3.34 -5.08 -15.28
C THR A 105 2.39 -4.45 -16.30
N HIS A 106 1.84 -5.24 -17.22
CA HIS A 106 0.87 -4.80 -18.24
C HIS A 106 -0.60 -4.89 -17.78
N SER A 107 -0.88 -5.42 -16.58
CA SER A 107 -2.26 -5.55 -16.12
C SER A 107 -2.83 -4.21 -15.66
N LYS A 108 -4.17 -4.06 -15.74
CA LYS A 108 -4.89 -2.89 -15.25
C LYS A 108 -4.61 -2.65 -13.76
N VAL A 109 -4.75 -3.68 -12.92
CA VAL A 109 -4.51 -3.60 -11.47
C VAL A 109 -3.10 -3.11 -11.14
N TYR A 110 -2.09 -3.53 -11.89
CA TYR A 110 -0.70 -3.07 -11.70
C TYR A 110 -0.58 -1.56 -11.97
N GLN A 111 -1.12 -1.09 -13.10
CA GLN A 111 -1.07 0.33 -13.47
C GLN A 111 -1.91 1.19 -12.52
N ASP A 112 -3.10 0.73 -12.16
CA ASP A 112 -4.02 1.42 -11.24
C ASP A 112 -3.42 1.55 -9.84
N SER A 113 -2.65 0.55 -9.37
CA SER A 113 -1.92 0.66 -8.10
C SER A 113 -0.87 1.78 -8.08
N ILE A 114 -0.18 2.01 -9.20
CA ILE A 114 0.80 3.10 -9.33
C ILE A 114 0.07 4.43 -9.36
N LYS A 115 -1.04 4.50 -10.11
CA LYS A 115 -1.87 5.70 -10.23
C LYS A 115 -2.40 6.14 -8.88
N LEU A 116 -3.00 5.23 -8.10
CA LEU A 116 -3.49 5.51 -6.76
C LEU A 116 -2.38 5.90 -5.79
N GLN A 117 -1.23 5.24 -5.84
CA GLN A 117 -0.10 5.58 -4.96
C GLN A 117 0.47 6.97 -5.27
N LYS A 118 0.55 7.35 -6.56
CA LYS A 118 0.93 8.72 -6.98
C LYS A 118 -0.10 9.75 -6.54
N TYR A 119 -1.38 9.47 -6.76
CA TYR A 119 -2.48 10.34 -6.33
C TYR A 119 -2.44 10.58 -4.82
N TYR A 120 -2.28 9.52 -4.02
CA TYR A 120 -2.14 9.61 -2.57
C TYR A 120 -0.98 10.53 -2.15
N ILE A 121 0.19 10.41 -2.78
CA ILE A 121 1.36 11.24 -2.44
C ILE A 121 1.06 12.72 -2.66
N ARG A 122 0.49 13.07 -3.82
CA ARG A 122 0.09 14.45 -4.16
C ARG A 122 -0.93 15.00 -3.18
N LEU A 123 -1.98 14.23 -2.93
CA LEU A 123 -3.05 14.62 -2.01
C LEU A 123 -2.53 14.80 -0.58
N ARG A 124 -1.66 13.89 -0.12
CA ARG A 124 -1.01 14.00 1.19
C ARG A 124 -0.21 15.28 1.31
N ASP A 125 0.59 15.60 0.31
CA ASP A 125 1.47 16.78 0.33
C ASP A 125 0.64 18.08 0.31
N GLU A 126 -0.45 18.10 -0.45
CA GLU A 126 -1.44 19.19 -0.45
C GLU A 126 -2.10 19.36 0.92
N ILE A 127 -2.71 18.30 1.46
CA ILE A 127 -3.44 18.35 2.74
C ILE A 127 -2.49 18.66 3.91
N CYS A 128 -1.30 18.06 3.95
CA CYS A 128 -0.31 18.32 4.99
C CYS A 128 0.39 19.67 4.81
N GLN A 129 0.09 20.42 3.74
CA GLN A 129 0.75 21.66 3.35
C GLN A 129 2.28 21.52 3.40
N HIS A 130 2.80 20.44 2.81
CA HIS A 130 4.22 20.09 2.81
C HIS A 130 4.88 20.03 4.22
N GLY A 131 4.09 19.72 5.25
CA GLY A 131 4.55 19.57 6.62
C GLY A 131 4.39 20.80 7.50
N SER A 132 3.78 21.89 7.01
CA SER A 132 3.39 23.01 7.88
C SER A 132 2.21 22.66 8.78
N LEU A 133 1.24 21.87 8.27
CA LEU A 133 0.04 21.47 9.01
C LEU A 133 0.29 20.22 9.88
N LEU A 134 1.00 19.23 9.33
CA LEU A 134 1.31 17.98 10.03
C LEU A 134 2.72 17.50 9.66
N ARG A 135 3.65 17.54 10.61
CA ARG A 135 4.98 16.94 10.43
C ARG A 135 4.91 15.43 10.64
N SER A 136 5.40 14.66 9.68
CA SER A 136 5.44 13.20 9.74
C SER A 136 6.60 12.64 8.90
N PRO A 137 7.27 11.55 9.35
CA PRO A 137 8.23 10.82 8.52
C PRO A 137 7.64 10.34 7.18
N ALA A 138 6.31 10.20 7.09
CA ALA A 138 5.61 9.84 5.86
C ALA A 138 5.95 10.77 4.68
N LEU A 139 6.21 12.06 4.95
CA LEU A 139 6.49 13.09 3.95
C LEU A 139 7.87 12.92 3.28
N LEU A 140 8.78 12.14 3.87
CA LEU A 140 10.09 11.84 3.27
C LEU A 140 9.97 10.96 2.02
N PHE A 141 8.84 10.26 1.87
CA PHE A 141 8.54 9.46 0.69
C PHE A 141 7.79 10.31 -0.33
N ASN A 142 8.45 10.73 -1.40
CA ASN A 142 7.90 11.56 -2.47
C ASN A 142 7.74 10.79 -3.79
N GLU A 143 7.26 11.45 -4.84
CA GLU A 143 7.08 10.81 -6.15
C GLU A 143 8.39 10.31 -6.77
N ASP A 144 9.51 10.98 -6.53
CA ASP A 144 10.83 10.55 -7.03
C ASP A 144 11.25 9.22 -6.39
N ARG A 145 11.08 9.09 -5.07
CA ARG A 145 11.30 7.84 -4.33
C ARG A 145 10.43 6.72 -4.89
N LEU A 146 9.14 6.99 -5.12
CA LEU A 146 8.23 6.03 -5.73
C LEU A 146 8.73 5.60 -7.12
N GLN A 147 9.15 6.55 -7.95
CA GLN A 147 9.62 6.26 -9.30
C GLN A 147 10.88 5.36 -9.30
N GLN A 148 11.82 5.60 -8.37
CA GLN A 148 13.00 4.75 -8.19
C GLN A 148 12.63 3.31 -7.80
N GLU A 149 11.69 3.15 -6.86
CA GLU A 149 11.21 1.83 -6.43
C GLU A 149 10.50 1.08 -7.56
N LEU A 150 9.65 1.76 -8.33
CA LEU A 150 8.94 1.15 -9.46
C LEU A 150 9.87 0.71 -10.58
N VAL A 151 10.94 1.47 -10.87
CA VAL A 151 11.95 1.07 -11.85
C VAL A 151 12.65 -0.21 -11.39
N ARG A 152 13.03 -0.28 -10.11
CA ARG A 152 13.66 -1.46 -9.53
C ARG A 152 12.74 -2.68 -9.59
N GLU A 153 11.50 -2.52 -9.16
CA GLU A 153 10.48 -3.58 -9.13
C GLU A 153 10.18 -4.14 -10.53
N ARG A 154 10.09 -3.27 -11.55
CA ARG A 154 9.88 -3.70 -12.95
C ARG A 154 11.08 -4.51 -13.45
N SER A 155 12.30 -4.03 -13.21
CA SER A 155 13.51 -4.76 -13.59
C SER A 155 13.59 -6.13 -12.91
N GLU A 156 13.24 -6.23 -11.63
CA GLU A 156 13.20 -7.50 -10.89
C GLU A 156 12.16 -8.45 -11.51
N LYS A 157 10.96 -7.96 -11.84
CA LYS A 157 9.92 -8.77 -12.49
C LYS A 157 10.32 -9.28 -13.88
N ASP A 158 10.97 -8.45 -14.67
CA ASP A 158 11.44 -8.83 -16.02
C ASP A 158 12.53 -9.90 -15.96
N LEU A 159 13.38 -9.87 -14.94
CA LEU A 159 14.37 -10.93 -14.69
C LEU A 159 13.69 -12.26 -14.29
N MET A 160 12.70 -12.20 -13.40
CA MET A 160 11.98 -13.39 -12.93
C MET A 160 11.16 -14.09 -14.03
N SER A 161 10.53 -13.32 -14.92
CA SER A 161 9.78 -13.86 -16.06
C SER A 161 10.69 -14.55 -17.09
N ASN A 162 11.89 -14.00 -17.32
CA ASN A 162 12.89 -14.60 -18.18
C ASN A 162 13.49 -15.90 -17.61
N THR A 163 13.79 -15.96 -16.30
CA THR A 163 14.31 -17.19 -15.66
C THR A 163 13.30 -18.33 -15.66
N ASN A 164 12.01 -18.04 -15.46
CA ASN A 164 10.95 -19.05 -15.55
C ASN A 164 10.77 -19.58 -16.98
N SER A 165 11.08 -18.78 -18.00
CA SER A 165 11.01 -19.18 -19.42
C SER A 165 12.21 -20.02 -19.86
N GLN A 166 13.37 -19.93 -19.19
CA GLN A 166 14.56 -20.73 -19.49
C GLN A 166 14.56 -22.10 -18.80
N ASN A 167 13.92 -22.24 -17.62
CA ASN A 167 13.80 -23.51 -16.92
C ASN A 167 12.75 -24.48 -17.53
N SER A 168 11.93 -24.03 -18.48
CA SER A 168 11.00 -24.89 -19.22
C SER A 168 11.60 -25.51 -20.49
N ILE A 169 12.87 -25.24 -20.80
CA ILE A 169 13.56 -25.81 -21.97
C ILE A 169 14.88 -26.46 -21.52
N SER A 170 14.83 -27.78 -21.26
CA SER A 170 16.01 -28.66 -21.29
C SER A 170 15.61 -30.07 -21.77
N PRO A 171 16.52 -30.79 -22.44
CA PRO A 171 16.20 -31.51 -23.67
C PRO A 171 15.93 -33.00 -23.43
N ALA A 172 14.84 -33.52 -23.99
CA ALA A 172 14.69 -34.94 -24.22
C ALA A 172 15.60 -35.36 -25.39
N LYS A 173 16.83 -35.75 -25.06
CA LYS A 173 17.67 -36.62 -25.91
C LYS A 173 18.18 -37.78 -25.06
N SER A 174 17.49 -38.92 -25.15
CA SER A 174 18.14 -40.23 -25.04
C SER A 174 17.94 -40.95 -26.37
N SER A 175 18.99 -40.90 -27.17
CA SER A 175 19.31 -41.87 -28.20
C SER A 175 19.51 -43.23 -27.56
N ASP A 176 18.77 -44.24 -28.01
CA ASP A 176 19.26 -45.63 -28.02
C ASP A 176 18.87 -46.25 -29.35
N SER A 177 19.75 -46.05 -30.32
CA SER A 177 19.97 -46.98 -31.41
C SER A 177 21.05 -47.95 -30.93
N ASP A 178 20.69 -49.19 -30.65
CA ASP A 178 21.63 -50.30 -30.77
C ASP A 178 20.99 -51.49 -31.48
N GLU A 179 21.68 -51.83 -32.56
CA GLU A 179 21.43 -52.84 -33.57
C GLU A 179 21.95 -54.22 -33.13
N HIS A 180 21.37 -55.26 -33.74
CA HIS A 180 21.86 -56.65 -33.82
C HIS A 180 21.56 -57.55 -32.59
N LYS A 181 21.05 -58.77 -32.75
CA LYS A 181 21.54 -59.82 -33.65
C LYS A 181 20.55 -61.00 -33.78
N VAL A 182 20.32 -61.42 -35.03
CA VAL A 182 20.11 -62.80 -35.55
C VAL A 182 20.00 -63.94 -34.53
N SER A 183 18.87 -64.65 -34.52
CA SER A 183 18.72 -66.05 -34.95
C SER A 183 17.29 -66.56 -34.79
#